data_AF-A0A9D2LW47-F1
#
_entry.id   AF-A0A9D2LW47-F1
#
_cell.length_a   1.000
_cell.length_b   1.000
_cell.length_c   1.000
_cell.angle_alpha   90.00
_cell.angle_beta   90.00
_cell.angle_gamma   90.00
#
_symmetry.space_group_name_H-M   'P 1'
#
loop_
_entity.id
_entity.type
_entity.pdbx_description
1 polymer ?
#
loop_
_entity_poly.entity_id
_entity_poly.type
_entity_poly.pdbx_seq_one_letter_code
_entity_poly.pdbx_strand_id
1 'polypeptide(L)'
;IKVKKWIDTPDVKRYEAFVRDWHYFLKDVQEVLYQTEDTDKIRDLNLYVVKKFYMLPYDQERDFYPQFYERLAEGKEILKEEKAIL
;
A
#
# COMPACT_ATOMS: atom_id res chain seq x y z
N ILE A 1 22.93 -3.57 -24.73
CA ILE A 1 21.45 -3.57 -24.76
C ILE A 1 20.97 -2.67 -23.62
N LYS A 2 20.26 -1.57 -23.90
CA LYS A 2 19.81 -0.62 -22.86
C LYS A 2 18.49 -1.12 -22.27
N VAL A 3 18.53 -1.60 -21.03
CA VAL A 3 17.39 -2.07 -20.23
C VAL A 3 16.24 -1.05 -20.19
N LYS A 4 16.55 0.24 -20.37
CA LYS A 4 15.60 1.35 -20.49
C LYS A 4 14.57 1.21 -21.63
N LYS A 5 14.80 0.35 -22.64
CA LYS A 5 13.82 0.09 -23.71
C LYS A 5 12.73 -0.93 -23.32
N TRP A 6 12.89 -1.64 -22.21
CA TRP A 6 12.01 -2.74 -21.77
C TRP A 6 11.21 -2.41 -20.51
N ILE A 7 11.61 -1.36 -19.78
CA ILE A 7 10.84 -0.79 -18.69
C ILE A 7 10.04 0.36 -19.28
N ASP A 8 8.76 0.13 -19.56
CA ASP A 8 7.81 1.14 -20.06
C ASP A 8 7.33 2.07 -18.94
N THR A 9 8.23 2.39 -18.00
CA THR A 9 7.97 3.26 -16.85
C THR A 9 8.85 4.50 -17.01
N PRO A 10 8.30 5.60 -17.57
CA PRO A 10 9.08 6.78 -17.96
C PRO A 10 9.81 7.44 -16.79
N ASP A 11 9.34 7.20 -15.55
CA ASP A 11 9.85 7.79 -14.32
C ASP A 11 10.28 6.70 -13.32
N VAL A 12 11.55 6.28 -13.45
CA VAL A 12 12.18 5.29 -12.55
C VAL A 12 12.16 5.77 -11.10
N LYS A 13 12.31 7.07 -10.84
CA LYS A 13 12.30 7.61 -9.47
C LYS A 13 10.94 7.43 -8.83
N ARG A 14 9.87 7.68 -9.58
CA ARG A 14 8.50 7.50 -9.11
C ARG A 14 8.17 6.04 -8.85
N TYR A 15 8.66 5.14 -9.70
CA TYR A 15 8.55 3.70 -9.49
C TYR A 15 9.31 3.24 -8.24
N GLU A 16 10.56 3.66 -8.07
CA GLU A 16 11.36 3.31 -6.88
C GLU A 16 10.72 3.82 -5.59
N ALA A 17 10.21 5.06 -5.59
CA ALA A 17 9.48 5.62 -4.45
C ALA A 17 8.22 4.79 -4.13
N PHE A 18 7.43 4.46 -5.16
CA PHE A 18 6.26 3.59 -5.01
C PHE A 18 6.60 2.24 -4.39
N VAL A 19 7.60 1.53 -4.94
CA VAL A 19 8.01 0.21 -4.43
C VAL A 19 8.46 0.30 -2.98
N ARG A 20 9.28 1.30 -2.66
CA ARG A 20 9.79 1.53 -1.30
C ARG A 20 8.64 1.83 -0.33
N ASP A 21 7.77 2.77 -0.67
CA ASP A 21 6.72 3.24 0.22
C ASP A 21 5.64 2.15 0.41
N TRP A 22 5.37 1.34 -0.61
CA TRP A 22 4.53 0.15 -0.50
C TRP A 22 5.15 -0.91 0.42
N HIS A 23 6.45 -1.19 0.25
CA HIS A 23 7.16 -2.15 1.09
C HIS A 23 7.09 -1.79 2.57
N TYR A 24 7.39 -0.53 2.92
CA TYR A 24 7.35 -0.11 4.32
C TYR A 24 5.93 -0.08 4.89
N PHE A 25 4.92 0.30 4.11
CA PHE A 25 3.53 0.19 4.55
C PHE A 25 3.12 -1.25 4.86
N LEU A 26 3.44 -2.20 3.98
CA LEU A 26 3.15 -3.62 4.25
C LEU A 26 3.92 -4.16 5.45
N LYS A 27 5.15 -3.66 5.68
CA LYS A 27 5.92 -3.99 6.87
C LYS A 27 5.26 -3.46 8.14
N ASP A 28 4.74 -2.24 8.13
CA ASP A 28 3.97 -1.67 9.25
C ASP A 28 2.69 -2.47 9.52
N VAL A 29 1.97 -2.88 8.47
CA VAL A 29 0.81 -3.79 8.58
C VAL A 29 1.22 -5.08 9.26
N GLN A 30 2.28 -5.73 8.76
CA GLN A 30 2.76 -7.00 9.29
C GLN A 30 3.19 -6.89 10.77
N GLU A 31 3.82 -5.79 11.16
CA GLU A 31 4.19 -5.53 12.56
C GLU A 31 2.96 -5.47 13.47
N VAL A 32 1.91 -4.73 13.09
CA VAL A 32 0.67 -4.67 13.87
C VAL A 32 0.03 -6.05 13.98
N LEU A 33 0.00 -6.80 12.88
CA LEU A 33 -0.56 -8.16 12.86
C LEU A 33 0.19 -9.14 13.78
N TYR A 34 1.50 -8.95 14.01
CA TYR A 34 2.27 -9.78 14.95
C TYR A 34 2.12 -9.35 16.41
N GLN A 35 1.80 -8.07 16.66
CA GLN A 35 1.72 -7.51 18.01
C GLN A 35 0.32 -7.64 18.61
N THR A 36 -0.71 -7.75 17.79
CA THR A 36 -2.10 -7.86 18.25
C THR A 36 -2.58 -9.32 18.29
N GLU A 37 -3.31 -9.69 19.34
CA GLU A 37 -4.07 -10.96 19.41
C GLU A 37 -5.54 -10.78 19.00
N ASP A 38 -5.95 -9.55 18.66
CA ASP A 38 -7.30 -9.22 18.26
C ASP A 38 -7.58 -9.71 16.82
N THR A 39 -8.27 -10.83 16.72
CA THR A 39 -8.59 -11.48 15.45
C THR A 39 -9.46 -10.65 14.53
N ASP A 40 -10.32 -9.78 15.07
CA ASP A 40 -11.20 -8.93 14.26
C ASP A 40 -10.38 -7.81 13.60
N LYS A 41 -9.45 -7.20 14.35
CA LYS A 41 -8.49 -6.22 13.81
C LYS A 41 -7.58 -6.82 12.75
N ILE A 42 -7.05 -8.02 13.00
CA ILE A 42 -6.25 -8.77 12.02
C ILE A 42 -7.03 -8.97 10.72
N ARG A 43 -8.29 -9.39 10.83
CA ARG A 43 -9.16 -9.63 9.68
C ARG A 43 -9.44 -8.34 8.92
N ASP A 44 -9.80 -7.27 9.63
CA ASP A 44 -10.23 -6.01 9.02
C ASP A 44 -9.06 -5.31 8.29
N LEU A 45 -7.86 -5.34 8.88
CA LEU A 45 -6.66 -4.80 8.24
C LEU A 45 -6.26 -5.60 6.98
N ASN A 46 -6.32 -6.95 7.04
CA ASN A 46 -6.09 -7.80 5.87
C ASN A 46 -7.12 -7.55 4.77
N LEU A 47 -8.40 -7.46 5.12
CA LEU A 47 -9.48 -7.18 4.17
C LEU A 47 -9.33 -5.80 3.54
N TYR A 48 -8.90 -4.79 4.30
CA TYR A 48 -8.61 -3.47 3.76
C TYR A 48 -7.55 -3.56 2.65
N VAL A 49 -6.40 -4.18 2.93
CA VAL A 49 -5.30 -4.32 1.95
C VAL A 49 -5.79 -5.02 0.69
N VAL A 50 -6.47 -6.15 0.84
CA VAL A 50 -7.00 -6.94 -0.30
C VAL A 50 -8.02 -6.13 -1.11
N LYS A 51 -9.03 -5.56 -0.45
CA LYS A 51 -10.11 -4.84 -1.12
C LYS A 51 -9.60 -3.59 -1.82
N LYS A 52 -8.77 -2.79 -1.15
CA LYS A 52 -8.33 -1.50 -1.66
C LYS A 52 -7.23 -1.62 -2.70
N PHE A 53 -6.26 -2.52 -2.57
CA PHE A 53 -5.12 -2.55 -3.50
C PHE A 53 -5.26 -3.57 -4.62
N TYR A 54 -6.07 -4.63 -4.43
CA TYR A 54 -6.20 -5.73 -5.40
C TYR A 54 -7.58 -5.85 -6.03
N MET A 55 -8.67 -5.57 -5.30
CA MET A 55 -10.04 -5.74 -5.83
C MET A 55 -10.61 -4.45 -6.42
N LEU A 56 -10.37 -3.30 -5.80
CA LEU A 56 -10.88 -2.01 -6.29
C LEU A 56 -10.13 -1.63 -7.58
N PRO A 57 -10.80 -1.60 -8.74
CA PRO A 57 -10.13 -1.25 -9.99
C PRO A 57 -9.54 0.16 -9.92
N TYR A 58 -8.42 0.36 -10.60
CA TYR A 58 -7.90 1.70 -10.85
C TYR A 58 -8.66 2.32 -12.02
N ASP A 59 -8.96 3.60 -11.88
CA ASP A 59 -9.55 4.39 -12.95
C ASP A 59 -8.52 4.54 -14.07
N GLN A 60 -8.88 4.08 -15.27
CA GLN A 60 -8.02 4.08 -16.45
C GLN A 60 -7.84 5.49 -17.03
N GLU A 61 -8.74 6.42 -16.71
CA GLU A 61 -8.66 7.82 -17.12
C GLU A 61 -7.74 8.65 -16.20
N ARG A 62 -7.28 8.06 -15.09
CA ARG A 62 -6.39 8.68 -14.12
C ARG A 62 -5.06 7.94 -14.05
N ASP A 63 -4.00 8.69 -13.75
CA ASP A 63 -2.69 8.10 -13.45
C ASP A 63 -2.77 7.18 -12.23
N PHE A 64 -2.02 6.08 -12.25
CA PHE A 64 -1.99 5.07 -11.21
C PHE A 64 -1.45 5.60 -9.88
N TYR A 65 -0.31 6.31 -9.90
CA TYR A 65 0.39 6.61 -8.66
C TYR A 65 -0.40 7.51 -7.69
N PRO A 66 -1.08 8.60 -8.12
CA PRO A 66 -1.90 9.40 -7.21
C PRO A 66 -3.01 8.56 -6.58
N GLN A 67 -3.68 7.70 -7.35
CA GLN A 67 -4.71 6.79 -6.85
C GLN A 67 -4.14 5.80 -5.83
N PHE A 68 -2.93 5.27 -6.08
CA PHE A 68 -2.24 4.41 -5.12
C PHE A 68 -1.93 5.16 -3.82
N TYR A 69 -1.41 6.39 -3.90
CA TYR A 69 -1.06 7.17 -2.71
C TYR A 69 -2.28 7.64 -1.93
N GLU A 70 -3.43 7.88 -2.57
CA GLU A 70 -4.73 8.09 -1.89
C GLU A 70 -5.08 6.88 -1.02
N ARG A 71 -5.04 5.66 -1.60
CA ARG A 71 -5.29 4.40 -0.88
C ARG A 71 -4.25 4.15 0.23
N LEU A 72 -2.99 4.51 -0.01
CA LEU A 72 -1.91 4.38 0.96
C LEU A 72 -2.10 5.33 2.14
N ALA A 73 -2.51 6.57 1.89
CA ALA A 73 -2.77 7.56 2.93
C ALA A 73 -3.91 7.11 3.84
N GLU A 74 -5.04 6.66 3.28
CA GLU A 74 -6.14 6.07 4.04
C GLU A 74 -5.65 4.89 4.92
N GLY A 75 -4.84 3.99 4.35
CA GLY A 75 -4.30 2.84 5.09
C GLY A 75 -3.37 3.25 6.24
N LYS A 76 -2.57 4.31 6.05
CA LYS A 76 -1.69 4.83 7.09
C LYS A 76 -2.45 5.48 8.23
N GLU A 77 -3.59 6.13 7.97
CA GLU A 77 -4.43 6.67 9.05
C GLU A 77 -5.04 5.55 9.89
N ILE A 78 -5.55 4.48 9.26
CA ILE A 78 -6.03 3.29 9.98
C ILE A 78 -4.93 2.70 10.88
N LEU A 79 -3.71 2.56 10.35
CA LEU A 79 -2.59 2.04 11.13
C LEU A 79 -2.19 2.93 12.30
N LYS A 80 -2.29 4.26 12.17
CA LYS A 80 -2.01 5.19 13.28
C LYS A 80 -3.03 5.03 14.40
N GLU A 81 -4.30 4.89 14.06
CA GLU A 81 -5.37 4.63 15.03
C GLU A 81 -5.12 3.33 15.78
N GLU A 82 -4.69 2.26 15.09
CA GLU A 82 -4.38 0.99 15.72
C GLU A 82 -3.12 1.03 16.60
N LYS A 83 -2.04 1.68 16.14
CA LYS A 83 -0.81 1.86 16.93
C LYS A 83 -1.01 2.76 18.15
N ALA A 84 -2.05 3.59 18.20
CA ALA A 84 -2.35 4.45 19.35
C ALA A 84 -3.05 3.72 20.51
N ILE A 85 -3.54 2.49 20.29
CA ILE A 85 -4.27 1.68 21.27
C ILE A 85 -3.38 0.60 21.91
N LEU A 86 -2.21 0.33 21.30
CA LEU A 86 -1.14 -0.54 21.81
C LEU A 86 -0.22 0.25 22.76
#